data_AF-A6XPL5-F1
#
_entry.id   AF-A6XPL5-F1
#
_cell.length_a   1.000
_cell.length_b   1.000
_cell.length_c   1.000
_cell.angle_alpha   90.00
_cell.angle_beta   90.00
_cell.angle_gamma   90.00
#
_symmetry.space_group_name_H-M   'P 1'
#
loop_
_entity.id
_entity.type
_entity.pdbx_description
1 polymer ?
#
loop_
_entity_poly.entity_id
_entity_poly.type
_entity_poly.pdbx_seq_one_letter_code
_entity_poly.pdbx_strand_id
1 'polypeptide(L)'
;MEILKRARPPSSTFDFTSASVGNLFLTGARLFSGSLESAIYLLGSICSVPTDDVRVIPAINSTFSHHISASLVDGSVIVGQNSISHPSEATAIQPIPSLRRPSLLLADGDDACSDSDDLPYNESHLPGSLPTLRNKNITFSKTGTEDLPCRISRLWYINPYGQEIRPPANPRVLDALYSSQAIIYSIGSLYTSIIPCIILKGVGKAIYNSGARQKILILNGSIDRETGPARQPFAQQILSKPLSVLARKVGASSTSFYPFERR
;
A
#
# COMPACT_ATOMS: atom_id res chain seq x y z
N MET A 1 15.64 -28.34 22.20
CA MET A 1 15.77 -28.07 20.75
C MET A 1 15.50 -26.61 20.36
N GLU A 2 15.45 -25.65 21.29
CA GLU A 2 15.22 -24.22 20.97
C GLU A 2 16.50 -23.37 21.08
N ILE A 3 17.48 -23.82 21.88
CA ILE A 3 18.75 -23.13 22.11
C ILE A 3 19.70 -23.21 20.90
N LEU A 4 19.58 -24.25 20.06
CA LEU A 4 20.38 -24.42 18.84
C LEU A 4 19.94 -23.50 17.68
N LYS A 5 18.72 -22.95 17.72
CA LYS A 5 18.25 -21.97 16.71
C LYS A 5 18.90 -20.59 16.87
N ARG A 6 19.53 -20.30 18.01
CA ARG A 6 20.25 -19.05 18.27
C ARG A 6 21.66 -18.99 17.68
N ALA A 7 22.16 -20.09 17.13
CA ALA A 7 23.55 -20.21 16.64
C ALA A 7 23.71 -19.99 15.13
N ARG A 8 22.62 -19.89 14.34
CA ARG A 8 22.70 -19.44 12.94
C ARG A 8 22.69 -17.91 12.92
N PRO A 9 23.71 -17.24 12.35
CA PRO A 9 23.62 -15.81 12.05
C PRO A 9 22.33 -15.57 11.23
N PRO A 10 21.48 -14.60 11.60
CA PRO A 10 20.37 -14.24 10.75
C PRO A 10 20.92 -13.83 9.37
N SER A 11 20.32 -14.34 8.29
CA SER A 11 20.75 -14.06 6.90
C SER A 11 20.74 -12.57 6.54
N SER A 12 20.10 -11.74 7.37
CA SER A 12 20.23 -10.28 7.39
C SER A 12 19.98 -9.79 8.81
N THR A 13 20.83 -8.93 9.34
CA THR A 13 20.49 -8.12 10.53
C THR A 13 19.46 -7.06 10.14
N PHE A 14 18.57 -6.69 11.07
CA PHE A 14 17.66 -5.57 10.87
C PHE A 14 18.43 -4.26 10.99
N ASP A 15 18.28 -3.39 10.01
CA ASP A 15 18.90 -2.06 10.01
C ASP A 15 17.98 -1.08 10.76
N PHE A 16 18.43 -0.56 11.89
CA PHE A 16 17.69 0.39 12.72
C PHE A 16 17.93 1.85 12.30
N THR A 17 18.81 2.11 11.34
CA THR A 17 19.06 3.48 10.88
C THR A 17 17.77 4.11 10.36
N SER A 18 17.51 5.35 10.78
CA SER A 18 16.30 6.12 10.41
C SER A 18 14.96 5.48 10.82
N ALA A 19 14.96 4.46 11.68
CA ALA A 19 13.72 3.83 12.14
C ALA A 19 12.91 4.78 13.04
N SER A 20 11.62 4.92 12.75
CA SER A 20 10.69 5.66 13.61
C SER A 20 10.38 4.84 14.87
N VAL A 21 10.61 5.43 16.05
CA VAL A 21 10.29 4.81 17.35
C VAL A 21 8.81 4.43 17.43
N GLY A 22 7.90 5.26 16.91
CA GLY A 22 6.47 4.94 16.85
C GLY A 22 6.16 3.73 15.96
N ASN A 23 6.86 3.58 14.83
CA ASN A 23 6.70 2.42 13.96
C ASN A 23 7.25 1.15 14.60
N LEU A 24 8.39 1.24 15.30
CA LEU A 24 8.95 0.13 16.07
C LEU A 24 7.97 -0.31 17.16
N PHE A 25 7.37 0.65 17.87
CA PHE A 25 6.35 0.37 18.87
C PHE A 25 5.12 -0.33 18.27
N LEU A 26 4.52 0.24 17.21
CA LEU A 26 3.35 -0.35 16.55
C LEU A 26 3.65 -1.75 16.01
N THR A 27 4.86 -1.95 15.46
CA THR A 27 5.30 -3.25 14.96
C THR A 27 5.40 -4.26 16.10
N GLY A 28 6.07 -3.91 17.20
CA GLY A 28 6.19 -4.77 18.38
C GLY A 28 4.84 -5.10 19.01
N ALA A 29 3.99 -4.10 19.23
CA ALA A 29 2.65 -4.28 19.78
C ALA A 29 1.76 -5.13 18.88
N ARG A 30 1.86 -4.98 17.56
CA ARG A 30 1.13 -5.82 16.59
C ARG A 30 1.63 -7.27 16.62
N LEU A 31 2.94 -7.49 16.69
CA LEU A 31 3.52 -8.84 16.78
C LEU A 31 3.12 -9.54 18.09
N PHE A 32 3.12 -8.80 19.20
CA PHE A 32 2.72 -9.31 20.50
C PHE A 32 1.22 -9.67 20.57
N SER A 33 0.35 -8.78 20.08
CA SER A 33 -1.11 -8.97 20.17
C SER A 33 -1.72 -9.73 18.99
N GLY A 34 -0.99 -9.91 17.89
CA GLY A 34 -1.51 -10.43 16.62
C GLY A 34 -2.48 -9.48 15.91
N SER A 35 -2.67 -8.24 16.40
CA SER A 35 -3.72 -7.33 15.94
C SER A 35 -3.21 -5.89 15.76
N LEU A 36 -3.39 -5.33 14.57
CA LEU A 36 -3.06 -3.93 14.31
C LEU A 36 -3.97 -2.98 15.08
N GLU A 37 -5.25 -3.32 15.24
CA GLU A 37 -6.19 -2.48 16.00
C GLU A 37 -5.80 -2.42 17.48
N SER A 38 -5.38 -3.55 18.06
CA SER A 38 -4.91 -3.60 19.44
C SER A 38 -3.62 -2.80 19.63
N ALA A 39 -2.72 -2.84 18.65
CA ALA A 39 -1.51 -2.02 18.66
C ALA A 39 -1.82 -0.52 18.60
N ILE A 40 -2.77 -0.11 17.75
CA ILE A 40 -3.24 1.28 17.65
C ILE A 40 -3.90 1.72 18.96
N TYR A 41 -4.75 0.87 19.54
CA TYR A 41 -5.40 1.14 20.83
C TYR A 41 -4.35 1.33 21.93
N LEU A 42 -3.39 0.42 22.07
CA LEU A 42 -2.33 0.51 23.08
C LEU A 42 -1.51 1.79 22.92
N LEU A 43 -1.12 2.14 21.69
CA LEU A 43 -0.42 3.40 21.43
C LEU A 43 -1.29 4.61 21.82
N GLY A 44 -2.57 4.60 21.45
CA GLY A 44 -3.52 5.64 21.83
C GLY A 44 -3.67 5.81 23.34
N SER A 45 -3.74 4.70 24.08
CA SER A 45 -3.80 4.70 25.55
C SER A 45 -2.54 5.27 26.19
N ILE A 46 -1.35 4.89 25.70
CA ILE A 46 -0.07 5.42 26.21
C ILE A 46 0.06 6.92 25.93
N CYS A 47 -0.41 7.36 24.76
CA CYS A 47 -0.39 8.77 24.38
C CYS A 47 -1.56 9.58 24.95
N SER A 48 -2.40 8.97 25.81
CA SER A 48 -3.59 9.62 26.41
C SER A 48 -4.51 10.27 25.37
N VAL A 49 -4.70 9.61 24.21
CA VAL A 49 -5.63 10.07 23.19
C VAL A 49 -7.07 9.94 23.74
N PRO A 50 -7.89 11.01 23.73
CA PRO A 50 -9.27 10.94 24.23
C PRO A 50 -10.11 9.98 23.38
N THR A 51 -10.36 8.78 23.88
CA THR A 51 -11.02 7.71 23.11
C THR A 51 -12.50 7.94 22.87
N ASP A 52 -13.12 8.83 23.64
CA ASP A 52 -14.54 9.18 23.52
C ASP A 52 -14.79 10.04 22.28
N ASP A 53 -13.84 10.93 21.94
CA ASP A 53 -13.95 11.85 20.82
C ASP A 53 -13.13 11.41 19.59
N VAL A 54 -12.05 10.66 19.79
CA VAL A 54 -11.08 10.31 18.74
C VAL A 54 -10.96 8.81 18.58
N ARG A 55 -11.20 8.34 17.35
CA ARG A 55 -10.99 6.93 16.97
C ARG A 55 -10.06 6.84 15.77
N VAL A 56 -8.97 6.11 15.92
CA VAL A 56 -8.04 5.77 14.83
C VAL A 56 -8.36 4.36 14.36
N ILE A 57 -8.81 4.23 13.12
CA ILE A 57 -9.28 2.95 12.56
C ILE A 57 -8.45 2.62 11.33
N PRO A 58 -7.78 1.45 11.27
CA PRO A 58 -7.07 1.03 10.07
C PRO A 58 -8.08 0.74 8.95
N ALA A 59 -7.78 1.23 7.74
CA ALA A 59 -8.70 1.12 6.60
C ALA A 59 -8.99 -0.34 6.19
N ILE A 60 -7.99 -1.21 6.33
CA ILE A 60 -8.08 -2.66 6.12
C ILE A 60 -7.72 -3.36 7.42
N ASN A 61 -8.61 -4.22 7.91
CA ASN A 61 -8.31 -5.08 9.05
C ASN A 61 -7.79 -6.44 8.55
N SER A 62 -6.48 -6.53 8.30
CA SER A 62 -5.85 -7.76 7.83
C SER A 62 -4.43 -7.89 8.36
N THR A 63 -4.01 -9.12 8.57
CA THR A 63 -2.60 -9.45 8.83
C THR A 63 -1.78 -9.42 7.53
N PHE A 64 -2.39 -9.73 6.39
CA PHE A 64 -1.73 -9.79 5.09
C PHE A 64 -1.30 -8.41 4.57
N SER A 65 -0.13 -8.38 3.91
CA SER A 65 0.35 -7.20 3.21
C SER A 65 -0.47 -6.94 1.95
N HIS A 66 -0.96 -5.71 1.80
CA HIS A 66 -1.71 -5.25 0.63
C HIS A 66 -0.88 -4.18 -0.07
N HIS A 67 -0.76 -4.29 -1.39
CA HIS A 67 -0.04 -3.30 -2.20
C HIS A 67 -0.99 -2.68 -3.19
N ILE A 68 -0.65 -1.49 -3.68
CA ILE A 68 -1.38 -0.82 -4.76
C ILE A 68 -0.56 -0.88 -6.06
N SER A 69 -1.27 -0.95 -7.17
CA SER A 69 -0.72 -0.83 -8.51
C SER A 69 -1.52 0.18 -9.32
N ALA A 70 -0.83 0.92 -10.18
CA ALA A 70 -1.40 1.93 -11.05
C ALA A 70 -1.12 1.58 -12.52
N SER A 71 -2.11 1.72 -13.39
CA SER A 71 -1.88 1.80 -14.83
C SER A 71 -1.87 3.24 -15.27
N LEU A 72 -1.02 3.58 -16.23
CA LEU A 72 -1.01 4.89 -16.86
C LEU A 72 -1.86 4.90 -18.14
N VAL A 73 -2.00 6.06 -18.78
CA VAL A 73 -2.78 6.23 -20.02
C VAL A 73 -2.13 5.51 -21.21
N ASP A 74 -0.80 5.40 -21.22
CA ASP A 74 -0.04 4.67 -22.25
C ASP A 74 -0.11 3.13 -22.11
N GLY A 75 -0.77 2.62 -21.07
CA GLY A 75 -0.91 1.20 -20.78
C GLY A 75 0.22 0.62 -19.91
N SER A 76 1.25 1.39 -19.57
CA SER A 76 2.28 0.96 -18.62
C SER A 76 1.70 0.77 -17.21
N VAL A 77 2.31 -0.13 -16.43
CA VAL A 77 1.87 -0.47 -15.07
C VAL A 77 3.01 -0.26 -14.09
N ILE A 78 2.71 0.45 -13.01
CA ILE A 78 3.60 0.69 -11.88
C ILE A 78 3.06 -0.09 -10.68
N VAL A 79 3.93 -0.86 -10.03
CA VAL A 79 3.58 -1.67 -8.86
C VAL A 79 4.27 -1.14 -7.62
N GLY A 80 3.50 -0.92 -6.57
CA GLY A 80 4.01 -0.47 -5.27
C GLY A 80 3.78 1.03 -5.05
N GLN A 81 3.30 1.37 -3.85
CA GLN A 81 3.05 2.76 -3.45
C GLN A 81 4.28 3.65 -3.62
N ASN A 82 5.46 3.15 -3.23
CA ASN A 82 6.70 3.92 -3.31
C ASN A 82 7.11 4.12 -4.76
N SER A 83 7.02 3.11 -5.62
CA SER A 83 7.30 3.29 -7.06
C SER A 83 6.36 4.30 -7.74
N ILE A 84 5.12 4.44 -7.26
CA ILE A 84 4.16 5.44 -7.77
C ILE A 84 4.52 6.86 -7.31
N SER A 85 4.93 7.02 -6.05
CA SER A 85 5.08 8.34 -5.41
C SER A 85 6.52 8.82 -5.27
N HIS A 86 7.43 7.94 -4.87
CA HIS A 86 8.84 8.21 -4.56
C HIS A 86 9.69 6.98 -4.94
N PRO A 87 9.98 6.76 -6.24
CA PRO A 87 10.81 5.63 -6.61
C PRO A 87 12.19 5.82 -5.99
N SER A 88 12.64 4.85 -5.20
CA SER A 88 14.03 4.79 -4.77
C SER A 88 14.92 4.71 -6.00
N GLU A 89 16.10 5.35 -5.94
CA GLU A 89 17.13 5.13 -6.97
C GLU A 89 17.30 3.63 -7.14
N ALA A 90 17.15 3.15 -8.39
CA ALA A 90 17.32 1.75 -8.68
C ALA A 90 18.75 1.37 -8.28
N THR A 91 18.91 0.64 -7.18
CA THR A 91 20.16 -0.06 -6.93
C THR A 91 20.41 -0.90 -8.18
N ALA A 92 21.52 -0.63 -8.88
CA ALA A 92 21.81 -1.05 -10.24
C ALA A 92 22.08 -2.57 -10.39
N ILE A 93 21.22 -3.40 -9.80
CA ILE A 93 21.18 -4.84 -9.99
C ILE A 93 19.72 -5.18 -10.31
N GLN A 94 19.29 -4.81 -11.52
CA GLN A 94 18.26 -5.61 -12.15
C GLN A 94 18.92 -6.97 -12.44
N PRO A 95 18.39 -8.10 -11.94
CA PRO A 95 18.82 -9.39 -12.42
C PRO A 95 18.38 -9.45 -13.88
N ILE A 96 19.31 -9.15 -14.78
CA ILE A 96 19.19 -9.48 -16.19
C ILE A 96 18.79 -10.97 -16.21
N PRO A 97 17.73 -11.37 -16.92
CA PRO A 97 17.48 -12.78 -17.15
C PRO A 97 18.63 -13.28 -18.02
N SER A 98 19.73 -13.69 -17.40
CA SER A 98 20.87 -14.23 -18.10
C SER A 98 20.40 -15.50 -18.78
N LEU A 99 20.42 -15.46 -20.11
CA LEU A 99 20.34 -16.66 -20.93
C LEU A 99 21.34 -17.67 -20.36
N ARG A 100 20.82 -18.82 -19.91
CA ARG A 100 21.62 -19.99 -19.58
C ARG A 100 22.48 -20.34 -20.80
N ARG A 101 23.77 -20.00 -20.78
CA ARG A 101 24.75 -20.64 -21.65
C ARG A 101 25.23 -21.92 -20.95
N PRO A 102 25.23 -23.08 -21.64
CA PRO A 102 25.80 -24.29 -21.09
C PRO A 102 27.32 -24.22 -21.28
N SER A 103 28.07 -24.29 -20.19
CA SER A 103 29.52 -24.55 -20.26
C SER A 103 29.85 -25.75 -19.39
N LEU A 104 30.43 -26.73 -20.09
CA LEU A 104 30.90 -28.05 -19.72
C LEU A 104 32.06 -28.04 -18.69
N LEU A 105 32.06 -29.08 -17.83
CA LEU A 105 33.20 -29.74 -17.12
C LEU A 105 33.81 -28.98 -15.90
N LEU A 106 34.10 -29.55 -14.72
CA LEU A 106 34.28 -30.93 -14.18
C LEU A 106 34.17 -30.90 -12.62
N ALA A 107 33.74 -32.03 -12.01
CA ALA A 107 34.01 -32.67 -10.69
C ALA A 107 34.55 -31.83 -9.50
N ASP A 108 34.18 -31.99 -8.22
CA ASP A 108 33.68 -33.09 -7.36
C ASP A 108 32.46 -32.57 -6.56
N GLY A 109 31.42 -33.32 -6.19
CA GLY A 109 31.43 -34.56 -5.41
C GLY A 109 31.06 -34.24 -3.95
N ASP A 110 29.76 -34.09 -3.65
CA ASP A 110 29.11 -34.69 -2.48
C ASP A 110 27.59 -34.47 -2.47
N ASP A 111 26.90 -35.53 -2.08
CA ASP A 111 25.50 -35.85 -2.31
C ASP A 111 24.47 -35.07 -1.46
N ALA A 112 23.31 -34.93 -2.09
CA ALA A 112 21.95 -34.71 -1.60
C ALA A 112 21.70 -34.54 -0.08
N CYS A 113 21.07 -33.42 0.27
CA CYS A 113 19.83 -33.44 1.05
C CYS A 113 18.91 -32.30 0.56
N SER A 114 17.88 -32.70 -0.18
CA SER A 114 16.65 -31.92 -0.30
C SER A 114 16.01 -31.84 1.09
N ASP A 115 16.07 -30.69 1.74
CA ASP A 115 15.31 -30.47 2.97
C ASP A 115 14.46 -29.21 2.81
N SER A 116 13.30 -29.45 2.21
CA SER A 116 12.13 -28.59 2.21
C SER A 116 11.53 -28.59 3.60
N ASP A 117 12.06 -27.80 4.55
CA ASP A 117 11.39 -27.61 5.86
C ASP A 117 11.85 -26.38 6.69
N ASP A 118 12.28 -25.30 6.04
CA ASP A 118 12.48 -24.00 6.71
C ASP A 118 11.55 -22.93 6.06
N LEU A 119 10.23 -23.08 6.24
CA LEU A 119 9.28 -21.99 5.97
C LEU A 119 9.39 -20.95 7.10
N PRO A 120 9.93 -19.75 6.86
CA PRO A 120 9.93 -18.70 7.87
C PRO A 120 8.48 -18.34 8.21
N TYR A 121 8.23 -18.11 9.50
CA TYR A 121 6.96 -17.64 10.04
C TYR A 121 6.42 -16.47 9.19
N ASN A 122 5.38 -16.76 8.41
CA ASN A 122 4.67 -15.88 7.46
C ASN A 122 5.45 -15.37 6.23
N GLU A 123 5.53 -16.21 5.20
CA GLU A 123 5.71 -15.79 3.79
C GLU A 123 4.69 -14.70 3.37
N SER A 124 3.53 -14.66 4.05
CA SER A 124 2.46 -13.66 4.00
C SER A 124 2.87 -12.21 4.30
N HIS A 125 4.03 -11.99 4.94
CA HIS A 125 4.53 -10.66 5.31
C HIS A 125 5.78 -10.24 4.53
N LEU A 126 6.42 -11.15 3.79
CA LEU A 126 7.52 -10.80 2.92
C LEU A 126 6.99 -9.94 1.77
N PRO A 127 7.73 -8.92 1.31
CA PRO A 127 7.42 -8.27 0.05
C PRO A 127 7.41 -9.37 -1.00
N GLY A 128 6.26 -9.67 -1.59
CA GLY A 128 5.98 -10.97 -2.18
C GLY A 128 6.88 -11.42 -3.34
N SER A 129 6.33 -12.23 -4.23
CA SER A 129 7.09 -12.73 -5.40
C SER A 129 7.58 -11.61 -6.33
N LEU A 130 6.97 -10.42 -6.27
CA LEU A 130 7.29 -9.29 -7.14
C LEU A 130 8.58 -8.57 -6.73
N PRO A 131 9.61 -8.52 -7.61
CA PRO A 131 10.89 -7.89 -7.30
C PRO A 131 10.79 -6.42 -6.89
N THR A 132 9.85 -5.67 -7.48
CA THR A 132 9.66 -4.23 -7.19
C THR A 132 9.22 -3.96 -5.76
N LEU A 133 8.56 -4.92 -5.10
CA LEU A 133 8.12 -4.80 -3.72
C LEU A 133 9.25 -5.11 -2.72
N ARG A 134 10.32 -5.80 -3.16
CA ARG A 134 11.43 -6.24 -2.31
C ARG A 134 12.44 -5.15 -1.98
N ASN A 135 12.36 -4.00 -2.65
CA ASN A 135 13.27 -2.89 -2.42
C ASN A 135 13.09 -2.30 -1.02
N LYS A 136 14.20 -2.15 -0.28
CA LYS A 136 14.25 -1.50 1.02
C LYS A 136 14.12 0.02 0.82
N ASN A 137 12.89 0.53 0.88
CA ASN A 137 12.60 1.96 0.68
C ASN A 137 12.92 2.77 1.95
N ILE A 138 14.18 2.80 2.37
CA ILE A 138 14.64 3.45 3.62
C ILE A 138 14.82 4.97 3.41
N THR A 139 15.23 5.40 2.22
CA THR A 139 15.40 6.81 1.87
C THR A 139 14.13 7.37 1.25
N PHE A 140 13.51 8.33 1.94
CA PHE A 140 12.30 9.02 1.50
C PHE A 140 12.63 10.48 1.17
N SER A 141 12.41 10.90 -0.07
CA SER A 141 12.50 12.31 -0.48
C SER A 141 11.31 12.66 -1.37
N LYS A 142 10.60 13.74 -0.99
CA LYS A 142 9.52 14.36 -1.76
C LYS A 142 10.01 15.44 -2.73
N THR A 143 11.28 15.81 -2.64
CA THR A 143 11.88 16.90 -3.42
C THR A 143 12.68 16.33 -4.58
N GLY A 144 12.47 16.87 -5.78
CA GLY A 144 13.24 16.51 -6.98
C GLY A 144 12.78 15.26 -7.73
N THR A 145 11.59 14.72 -7.43
CA THR A 145 11.03 13.60 -8.20
C THR A 145 10.41 14.10 -9.50
N GLU A 146 10.85 13.57 -10.64
CA GLU A 146 10.25 13.86 -11.94
C GLU A 146 8.79 13.41 -12.03
N ASP A 147 7.96 14.11 -12.81
CA ASP A 147 6.57 13.72 -13.05
C ASP A 147 6.45 12.31 -13.67
N LEU A 148 5.28 11.68 -13.51
CA LEU A 148 4.96 10.52 -14.34
C LEU A 148 4.83 10.93 -15.83
N PRO A 149 5.30 10.09 -16.77
CA PRO A 149 5.30 10.41 -18.19
C PRO A 149 3.89 10.66 -18.73
N CYS A 150 2.91 9.96 -18.19
CA CYS A 150 1.50 10.20 -18.44
C CYS A 150 0.65 9.93 -17.18
N ARG A 151 -0.62 10.32 -17.25
CA ARG A 151 -1.54 10.26 -16.10
C ARG A 151 -1.83 8.84 -15.67
N ILE A 152 -2.09 8.65 -14.38
CA ILE A 152 -2.70 7.43 -13.87
C ILE A 152 -4.12 7.31 -14.44
N SER A 153 -4.37 6.22 -15.16
CA SER A 153 -5.69 5.87 -15.69
C SER A 153 -6.49 5.06 -14.68
N ARG A 154 -5.82 4.20 -13.90
CA ARG A 154 -6.44 3.27 -12.96
C ARG A 154 -5.52 2.97 -11.76
N LEU A 155 -6.10 2.73 -10.59
CA LEU A 155 -5.44 2.29 -9.37
C LEU A 155 -6.22 1.13 -8.74
N TRP A 156 -5.55 0.05 -8.35
CA TRP A 156 -6.16 -1.11 -7.70
C TRP A 156 -5.24 -1.75 -6.66
N TYR A 157 -5.81 -2.57 -5.78
CA TYR A 157 -5.04 -3.37 -4.84
C TYR A 157 -4.58 -4.67 -5.48
N ILE A 158 -3.38 -5.10 -5.12
CA ILE A 158 -2.82 -6.41 -5.47
C ILE A 158 -2.42 -7.16 -4.21
N ASN A 159 -2.48 -8.49 -4.29
CA ASN A 159 -1.86 -9.35 -3.28
C ASN A 159 -0.33 -9.41 -3.50
N PRO A 160 0.44 -10.03 -2.58
CA PRO A 160 1.89 -10.22 -2.74
C PRO A 160 2.31 -11.01 -4.01
N TYR A 161 1.36 -11.68 -4.67
CA TYR A 161 1.57 -12.43 -5.91
C TYR A 161 1.25 -11.60 -7.17
N GLY A 162 0.88 -10.33 -7.03
CA GLY A 162 0.56 -9.45 -8.15
C GLY A 162 -0.85 -9.60 -8.70
N GLN A 163 -1.69 -10.44 -8.10
CA GLN A 163 -3.07 -10.61 -8.53
C GLN A 163 -3.93 -9.46 -7.99
N GLU A 164 -4.81 -8.93 -8.83
CA GLU A 164 -5.78 -7.92 -8.41
C GLU A 164 -6.71 -8.47 -7.33
N ILE A 165 -6.87 -7.69 -6.27
CA ILE A 165 -7.77 -7.97 -5.16
C ILE A 165 -8.64 -6.74 -4.85
N ARG A 166 -9.77 -6.98 -4.19
CA ARG A 166 -10.65 -5.93 -3.66
C ARG A 166 -10.84 -6.15 -2.17
N PRO A 167 -9.90 -5.68 -1.32
CA PRO A 167 -10.00 -5.89 0.10
C PRO A 167 -11.26 -5.21 0.65
N PRO A 168 -12.02 -5.89 1.53
CA PRO A 168 -13.09 -5.25 2.29
C PRO A 168 -12.50 -4.17 3.19
N ALA A 169 -13.18 -3.02 3.25
CA ALA A 169 -12.86 -2.06 4.28
C ALA A 169 -13.19 -2.61 5.66
N ASN A 170 -12.49 -2.10 6.66
CA ASN A 170 -12.80 -2.34 8.05
C ASN A 170 -14.28 -1.94 8.33
N PRO A 171 -15.11 -2.84 8.89
CA PRO A 171 -16.51 -2.53 9.21
C PRO A 171 -16.68 -1.25 10.03
N ARG A 172 -15.75 -0.99 10.97
CA ARG A 172 -15.77 0.23 11.80
C ARG A 172 -15.59 1.51 10.99
N VAL A 173 -14.91 1.44 9.84
CA VAL A 173 -14.82 2.56 8.88
C VAL A 173 -16.17 2.79 8.22
N LEU A 174 -16.86 1.72 7.80
CA LEU A 174 -18.18 1.83 7.18
C LEU A 174 -19.20 2.41 8.16
N ASP A 175 -19.21 1.92 9.41
CA ASP A 175 -20.08 2.43 10.48
C ASP A 175 -19.82 3.92 10.73
N ALA A 176 -18.55 4.31 10.83
CA ALA A 176 -18.17 5.70 11.01
C ALA A 176 -18.61 6.59 9.84
N LEU A 177 -18.51 6.11 8.60
CA LEU A 177 -18.99 6.82 7.42
C LEU A 177 -20.52 7.00 7.44
N TYR A 178 -21.26 5.96 7.81
CA TYR A 178 -22.73 6.05 7.91
C TYR A 178 -23.20 7.00 9.01
N SER A 179 -22.52 7.02 10.15
CA SER A 179 -22.85 7.92 11.26
C SER A 179 -22.29 9.34 11.12
N SER A 180 -21.43 9.59 10.14
CA SER A 180 -20.75 10.88 9.99
C SER A 180 -21.69 12.01 9.57
N GLN A 181 -21.52 13.18 10.16
CA GLN A 181 -22.21 14.42 9.76
C GLN A 181 -21.45 15.18 8.67
N ALA A 182 -20.13 14.99 8.62
CA ALA A 182 -19.25 15.54 7.60
C ALA A 182 -18.12 14.53 7.30
N ILE A 183 -17.67 14.51 6.05
CA ILE A 183 -16.53 13.71 5.59
C ILE A 183 -15.44 14.67 5.12
N ILE A 184 -14.27 14.59 5.72
CA ILE A 184 -13.11 15.41 5.36
C ILE A 184 -12.06 14.50 4.72
N TYR A 185 -11.75 14.78 3.45
CA TYR A 185 -10.57 14.25 2.79
C TYR A 185 -9.42 15.20 3.10
N SER A 186 -8.57 14.79 4.05
CA SER A 186 -7.44 15.60 4.53
C SER A 186 -6.36 15.78 3.45
N ILE A 187 -5.36 16.60 3.76
CA ILE A 187 -4.15 16.74 2.97
C ILE A 187 -3.44 15.37 2.86
N GLY A 188 -3.03 15.02 1.64
CA GLY A 188 -2.45 13.72 1.34
C GLY A 188 -2.37 13.48 -0.16
N SER A 189 -1.37 12.70 -0.58
CA SER A 189 -1.16 12.43 -2.00
C SER A 189 -2.40 11.73 -2.57
N LEU A 190 -2.86 12.21 -3.73
CA LEU A 190 -4.17 11.80 -4.26
C LEU A 190 -4.23 10.29 -4.50
N TYR A 191 -3.31 9.75 -5.30
CA TYR A 191 -3.30 8.35 -5.72
C TYR A 191 -2.63 7.42 -4.71
N THR A 192 -1.77 7.93 -3.83
CA THR A 192 -1.06 7.10 -2.84
C THR A 192 -1.50 7.29 -1.40
N SER A 193 -2.49 8.13 -1.11
CA SER A 193 -3.10 8.27 0.23
C SER A 193 -4.63 8.31 0.20
N ILE A 194 -5.24 9.19 -0.61
CA ILE A 194 -6.69 9.42 -0.55
C ILE A 194 -7.46 8.34 -1.33
N ILE A 195 -7.11 8.14 -2.60
CA ILE A 195 -7.79 7.16 -3.48
C ILE A 195 -7.71 5.72 -2.94
N PRO A 196 -6.57 5.23 -2.40
CA PRO A 196 -6.49 3.89 -1.79
C PRO A 196 -7.56 3.64 -0.73
N CYS A 197 -7.86 4.64 0.12
CA CYS A 197 -8.93 4.53 1.12
C CYS A 197 -10.33 4.44 0.51
N ILE A 198 -10.57 5.10 -0.62
CA ILE A 198 -11.90 5.18 -1.26
C ILE A 198 -12.22 3.96 -2.11
N ILE A 199 -11.22 3.36 -2.77
CA ILE A 199 -11.40 2.21 -3.68
C ILE A 199 -11.62 0.87 -2.94
N LEU A 200 -11.52 0.87 -1.60
CA LEU A 200 -11.84 -0.30 -0.78
C LEU A 200 -13.30 -0.71 -0.96
N LYS A 201 -13.54 -2.04 -0.91
CA LYS A 201 -14.88 -2.58 -1.07
C LYS A 201 -15.79 -2.05 0.04
N GLY A 202 -16.86 -1.37 -0.36
CA GLY A 202 -17.87 -0.78 0.53
C GLY A 202 -17.71 0.72 0.76
N VAL A 203 -16.49 1.28 0.71
CA VAL A 203 -16.24 2.68 1.10
C VAL A 203 -16.92 3.67 0.16
N GLY A 204 -16.76 3.52 -1.17
CA GLY A 204 -17.44 4.39 -2.12
C GLY A 204 -18.97 4.41 -1.97
N LYS A 205 -19.58 3.25 -1.67
CA LYS A 205 -21.02 3.13 -1.41
C LYS A 205 -21.40 3.79 -0.08
N ALA A 206 -20.61 3.57 0.98
CA ALA A 206 -20.83 4.18 2.28
C ALA A 206 -20.71 5.71 2.21
N ILE A 207 -19.72 6.25 1.50
CA ILE A 207 -19.59 7.69 1.25
C ILE A 207 -20.80 8.23 0.49
N TYR A 208 -21.27 7.52 -0.55
CA TYR A 208 -22.43 7.97 -1.33
C TYR A 208 -23.72 7.98 -0.50
N ASN A 209 -23.98 6.91 0.26
CA ASN A 209 -25.17 6.74 1.08
C ASN A 209 -25.06 7.35 2.49
N SER A 210 -23.91 7.93 2.86
CA SER A 210 -23.72 8.56 4.17
C SER A 210 -24.70 9.71 4.38
N GLY A 211 -25.13 9.90 5.63
CA GLY A 211 -25.92 11.07 6.05
C GLY A 211 -25.10 12.38 6.14
N ALA A 212 -23.83 12.34 5.71
CA ALA A 212 -22.92 13.46 5.82
C ALA A 212 -23.38 14.63 4.94
N ARG A 213 -23.68 15.76 5.58
CA ARG A 213 -24.14 16.99 4.91
C ARG A 213 -23.03 17.67 4.12
N GLN A 214 -21.79 17.52 4.57
CA GLN A 214 -20.62 18.17 3.97
C GLN A 214 -19.56 17.13 3.60
N LYS A 215 -18.99 17.28 2.40
CA LYS A 215 -17.87 16.47 1.90
C LYS A 215 -16.78 17.44 1.47
N ILE A 216 -15.77 17.60 2.31
CA ILE A 216 -14.73 18.63 2.20
C ILE A 216 -13.44 17.98 1.73
N LEU A 217 -12.84 18.49 0.66
CA LEU A 217 -11.51 18.08 0.20
C LEU A 217 -10.51 19.19 0.48
N ILE A 218 -9.49 18.89 1.29
CA ILE A 218 -8.36 19.78 1.55
C ILE A 218 -7.28 19.47 0.52
N LEU A 219 -6.89 20.48 -0.27
CA LEU A 219 -5.90 20.33 -1.33
C LEU A 219 -4.47 20.34 -0.78
N ASN A 220 -3.56 19.67 -1.50
CA ASN A 220 -2.14 19.63 -1.17
C ASN A 220 -1.48 21.00 -1.40
N GLY A 221 -0.52 21.34 -0.54
CA GLY A 221 0.29 22.56 -0.68
C GLY A 221 1.34 22.47 -1.79
N SER A 222 1.63 21.28 -2.30
CA SER A 222 2.50 21.02 -3.44
C SER A 222 1.88 19.99 -4.37
N ILE A 223 2.30 20.01 -5.64
CA ILE A 223 1.85 19.05 -6.65
C ILE A 223 2.64 17.75 -6.47
N ASP A 224 1.96 16.62 -6.31
CA ASP A 224 2.62 15.31 -6.29
C ASP A 224 2.93 14.87 -7.73
N ARG A 225 4.08 14.21 -7.94
CA ARG A 225 4.50 13.56 -9.21
C ARG A 225 3.37 12.78 -9.89
N GLU A 226 2.60 12.04 -9.10
CA GLU A 226 1.51 11.16 -9.54
C GLU A 226 0.30 11.91 -10.13
N THR A 227 0.23 13.22 -9.95
CA THR A 227 -0.82 14.09 -10.52
C THR A 227 -0.42 14.75 -11.84
N GLY A 228 0.83 14.56 -12.28
CA GLY A 228 1.38 15.06 -13.54
C GLY A 228 0.81 14.39 -14.80
N PRO A 229 1.35 14.72 -15.99
CA PRO A 229 2.48 15.63 -16.20
C PRO A 229 2.05 17.11 -16.06
N ALA A 230 2.94 17.98 -15.59
CA ALA A 230 2.69 19.42 -15.37
C ALA A 230 2.13 20.16 -16.61
N ARG A 231 2.43 19.67 -17.81
CA ARG A 231 1.89 20.17 -19.09
C ARG A 231 0.37 20.03 -19.20
N GLN A 232 -0.24 19.17 -18.38
CA GLN A 232 -1.68 19.03 -18.24
C GLN A 232 -2.00 18.97 -16.73
N PRO A 233 -2.32 20.09 -16.07
CA PRO A 233 -2.61 20.08 -14.64
C PRO A 233 -3.90 19.31 -14.33
N PHE A 234 -3.91 18.53 -13.26
CA PHE A 234 -5.03 17.67 -12.87
C PHE A 234 -6.16 18.41 -12.13
N ALA A 235 -5.90 19.63 -11.64
CA ALA A 235 -6.83 20.45 -10.86
C ALA A 235 -8.22 20.61 -11.54
N GLN A 236 -8.25 20.65 -12.88
CA GLN A 236 -9.48 20.81 -13.65
C GLN A 236 -10.42 19.57 -13.58
N GLN A 237 -9.88 18.37 -13.32
CA GLN A 237 -10.68 17.14 -13.18
C GLN A 237 -11.19 16.91 -11.75
N ILE A 238 -10.46 17.35 -10.72
CA ILE A 238 -10.91 17.27 -9.32
C ILE A 238 -12.08 18.22 -9.06
N LEU A 239 -11.99 19.46 -9.56
CA LEU A 239 -13.01 20.47 -9.32
C LEU A 239 -14.32 20.21 -10.08
N SER A 240 -14.29 19.41 -11.15
CA SER A 240 -15.47 19.15 -11.99
C SER A 240 -16.26 17.90 -11.58
N LYS A 241 -15.76 17.06 -10.68
CA LYS A 241 -16.41 15.80 -10.28
C LYS A 241 -16.23 15.50 -8.79
N PRO A 242 -17.25 14.93 -8.12
CA PRO A 242 -17.08 14.43 -6.75
C PRO A 242 -15.93 13.41 -6.69
N LEU A 243 -15.12 13.46 -5.62
CA LEU A 243 -13.96 12.59 -5.46
C LEU A 243 -14.33 11.09 -5.49
N SER A 244 -15.53 10.72 -5.03
CA SER A 244 -16.06 9.36 -5.12
C SER A 244 -16.27 8.90 -6.56
N VAL A 245 -16.63 9.81 -7.47
CA VAL A 245 -16.79 9.52 -8.92
C VAL A 245 -15.42 9.36 -9.56
N LEU A 246 -14.44 10.17 -9.16
CA LEU A 246 -13.07 10.02 -9.63
C LEU A 246 -12.46 8.69 -9.17
N ALA A 247 -12.60 8.36 -7.88
CA ALA A 247 -12.16 7.09 -7.32
C ALA A 247 -12.86 5.90 -7.99
N ARG A 248 -14.14 6.01 -8.34
CA ARG A 248 -14.83 4.96 -9.11
C ARG A 248 -14.22 4.79 -10.50
N LYS A 249 -13.95 5.88 -11.22
CA LYS A 249 -13.34 5.83 -12.56
C LYS A 249 -11.94 5.20 -12.49
N VAL A 250 -11.16 5.59 -11.49
CA VAL A 250 -9.79 5.10 -11.27
C VAL A 250 -9.78 3.67 -10.72
N GLY A 251 -10.77 3.23 -9.94
CA GLY A 251 -10.82 1.88 -9.36
C GLY A 251 -11.60 0.84 -10.19
N ALA A 252 -12.31 1.25 -11.24
CA ALA A 252 -13.16 0.35 -12.04
C ALA A 252 -12.31 -0.74 -12.72
N SER A 253 -12.69 -2.00 -12.59
CA SER A 253 -12.07 -3.12 -13.31
C SER A 253 -12.61 -3.19 -14.74
N SER A 254 -11.76 -3.53 -15.70
CA SER A 254 -12.16 -3.85 -17.08
C SER A 254 -13.21 -4.98 -17.15
N THR A 255 -13.26 -5.83 -16.13
CA THR A 255 -14.16 -7.00 -16.03
C THR A 255 -15.43 -6.79 -15.21
N SER A 256 -15.81 -5.55 -14.84
CA SER A 256 -17.07 -5.33 -14.12
C SER A 256 -17.72 -4.00 -14.49
N PHE A 257 -18.40 -4.00 -15.63
CA PHE A 257 -19.55 -3.12 -15.85
C PHE A 257 -20.65 -3.54 -14.89
N TYR A 258 -20.74 -2.88 -13.74
CA TYR A 258 -22.04 -2.69 -13.09
C TYR A 258 -22.43 -1.22 -13.25
N PRO A 259 -23.47 -0.93 -14.06
CA PRO A 259 -24.05 0.40 -14.09
C PRO A 259 -24.58 0.67 -12.67
N PHE A 260 -24.23 1.83 -12.14
CA PHE A 260 -24.99 2.35 -11.02
C PHE A 260 -26.22 2.91 -11.70
N GLU A 261 -27.29 2.11 -11.74
CA GLU A 261 -28.58 2.59 -12.24
C GLU A 261 -28.93 3.85 -11.46
N ARG A 262 -29.13 4.94 -12.20
CA ARG A 262 -29.87 6.08 -11.70
C ARG A 262 -31.27 5.59 -11.39
N ARG A 263 -31.62 5.53 -10.12
CA ARG A 263 -32.98 5.77 -9.63
C ARG A 263 -32.88 6.65 -8.40
#